data_AF-A0ABD5H5H3-F1
#
_entry.id   AF-A0ABD5H5H3-F1
#
_cell.length_a   1.000
_cell.length_b   1.000
_cell.length_c   1.000
_cell.angle_alpha   90.00
_cell.angle_beta   90.00
_cell.angle_gamma   90.00
#
_symmetry.space_group_name_H-M   'P 1'
#
loop_
_entity.id
_entity.type
_entity.pdbx_description
1 polymer ?
#
loop_
_entity_poly.entity_id
_entity_poly.type
_entity_poly.pdbx_seq_one_letter_code
_entity_poly.pdbx_strand_id
1 'polypeptide(L)'
;MRSMILFLMVLISFGVNAEECRLDFNESEFIDSLGKEPVRVNSIKENGIIKKQYEFRKELSTEEAFSDDAESKYEPQFYLTLYQPPCTERVKIWFYKDNGNTQKLSNAVLAGRAFKYLSGVDEAIFGNKMKKFSSVNSFESIDSKSDSKFLKVGDIYSIDVFLR
;
A
#
# COMPACT_ATOMS: atom_id res chain seq x y z
N MET A 1 -23.96 51.15 44.55
CA MET A 1 -23.64 49.78 45.00
C MET A 1 -24.52 48.80 44.26
N ARG A 2 -23.96 48.04 43.32
CA ARG A 2 -24.41 46.69 42.96
C ARG A 2 -23.29 46.01 42.19
N SER A 3 -22.92 44.85 42.70
CA SER A 3 -21.78 44.00 42.35
C SER A 3 -21.78 43.52 40.91
N MET A 4 -20.55 43.28 40.40
CA MET A 4 -20.07 42.11 39.62
C MET A 4 -20.98 41.59 38.47
N ILE A 5 -20.44 41.34 37.27
CA ILE A 5 -19.79 40.06 36.96
C ILE A 5 -18.86 40.26 35.75
N LEU A 6 -17.61 39.84 35.94
CA LEU A 6 -16.65 39.51 34.89
C LEU A 6 -17.27 38.56 33.85
N PHE A 7 -17.13 38.86 32.57
CA PHE A 7 -17.14 37.81 31.54
C PHE A 7 -15.76 37.76 30.89
N LEU A 8 -14.85 37.03 31.55
CA LEU A 8 -13.63 36.52 30.93
C LEU A 8 -14.07 35.33 30.06
N MET A 9 -14.43 35.56 28.79
CA MET A 9 -14.56 34.45 27.86
C MET A 9 -13.15 33.94 27.55
N VAL A 10 -12.82 32.87 28.26
CA VAL A 10 -11.78 31.91 27.91
C VAL A 10 -11.97 31.54 26.44
N LEU A 11 -11.11 32.07 25.57
CA LEU A 11 -10.83 31.44 24.29
C LEU A 11 -10.23 30.09 24.63
N ILE A 12 -11.08 29.07 24.63
CA ILE A 12 -10.67 27.68 24.55
C ILE A 12 -9.91 27.60 23.23
N SER A 13 -8.59 27.76 23.30
CA SER A 13 -7.70 27.32 22.26
C SER A 13 -8.02 25.84 22.09
N PHE A 14 -8.83 25.54 21.07
CA PHE A 14 -8.88 24.22 20.48
C PHE A 14 -7.44 23.93 20.10
N GLY A 15 -6.74 23.25 21.00
CA GLY A 15 -5.52 22.53 20.69
C GLY A 15 -5.94 21.53 19.65
N VAL A 16 -5.90 21.93 18.39
CA VAL A 16 -5.70 21.00 17.30
C VAL A 16 -4.33 20.42 17.62
N ASN A 17 -4.31 19.35 18.40
CA ASN A 17 -3.16 18.48 18.44
C ASN A 17 -3.06 17.98 17.00
N ALA A 18 -2.25 18.69 16.20
CA ALA A 18 -1.63 18.10 15.04
C ALA A 18 -0.79 16.98 15.64
N GLU A 19 -1.39 15.80 15.73
CA GLU A 19 -0.69 14.58 16.10
C GLU A 19 0.43 14.47 15.08
N GLU A 20 1.66 14.77 15.50
CA GLU A 20 2.83 14.65 14.65
C GLU A 20 2.87 13.18 14.22
N CYS A 21 2.64 12.91 12.95
CA CYS A 21 2.43 11.55 12.45
C CYS A 21 3.65 10.70 12.80
N ARG A 22 3.56 9.92 13.87
CA ARG A 22 4.64 9.03 14.31
C ARG A 22 4.52 7.72 13.57
N LEU A 23 4.85 7.78 12.29
CA LEU A 23 5.22 6.58 11.56
C LEU A 23 6.73 6.63 11.37
N ASP A 24 7.44 5.68 11.99
CA ASP A 24 8.84 5.35 11.70
C ASP A 24 8.97 4.70 10.31
N PHE A 25 8.22 5.20 9.31
CA PHE A 25 8.23 4.66 7.97
C PHE A 25 9.50 5.07 7.26
N ASN A 26 10.39 4.10 7.07
CA ASN A 26 11.57 4.27 6.25
C ASN A 26 11.28 3.72 4.84
N GLU A 27 11.06 4.64 3.90
CA GLU A 27 10.78 4.29 2.50
C GLU A 27 11.89 3.42 1.89
N SER A 28 13.17 3.71 2.18
CA SER A 28 14.30 2.96 1.64
C SER A 28 14.29 1.52 2.15
N GLU A 29 14.17 1.34 3.46
CA GLU A 29 14.09 0.01 4.07
C GLU A 29 12.86 -0.78 3.60
N PHE A 30 11.73 -0.08 3.41
CA PHE A 30 10.52 -0.69 2.85
C PHE A 30 10.80 -1.24 1.44
N ILE A 31 11.39 -0.46 0.54
CA ILE A 31 11.70 -0.92 -0.82
C ILE A 31 12.73 -2.04 -0.80
N ASP A 32 13.77 -1.94 0.02
CA ASP A 32 14.79 -2.98 0.17
C ASP A 32 14.20 -4.31 0.66
N SER A 33 13.22 -4.25 1.57
CA SER A 33 12.55 -5.44 2.11
C SER A 33 11.81 -6.28 1.06
N LEU A 34 11.47 -5.71 -0.09
CA LEU A 34 10.81 -6.41 -1.19
C LEU A 34 11.76 -7.39 -1.90
N GLY A 35 13.07 -7.12 -1.84
CA GLY A 35 14.09 -7.91 -2.53
C GLY A 35 14.02 -7.82 -4.06
N LYS A 36 13.42 -6.75 -4.60
CA LYS A 36 13.38 -6.40 -6.02
C LYS A 36 13.35 -4.88 -6.16
N GLU A 37 14.21 -4.33 -7.00
CA GLU A 37 14.18 -2.90 -7.29
C GLU A 37 13.01 -2.52 -8.23
N PRO A 38 12.41 -1.33 -8.06
CA PRO A 38 11.41 -0.82 -8.97
C PRO A 38 12.04 -0.46 -10.33
N VAL A 39 11.33 -0.75 -11.41
CA VAL A 39 11.73 -0.37 -12.78
C VAL A 39 11.39 1.09 -13.05
N ARG A 40 10.28 1.58 -12.49
CA ARG A 40 9.83 2.96 -12.64
C ARG A 40 9.27 3.49 -11.32
N VAL A 41 9.56 4.75 -11.02
CA VAL A 41 9.01 5.48 -9.87
C VAL A 41 8.39 6.78 -10.35
N ASN A 42 7.11 6.96 -10.09
CA ASN A 42 6.34 8.13 -10.47
C ASN A 42 5.86 8.86 -9.20
N SER A 43 6.11 10.16 -9.11
CA SER A 43 5.63 11.01 -8.01
C SER A 43 4.61 12.02 -8.54
N ILE A 44 3.41 11.99 -7.97
CA ILE A 44 2.28 12.86 -8.33
C ILE A 44 1.86 13.61 -7.08
N LYS A 45 1.69 14.94 -7.19
CA LYS A 45 1.22 15.78 -6.10
C LYS A 45 -0.18 16.31 -6.42
N GLU A 46 -1.17 15.92 -5.63
CA GLU A 46 -2.57 16.29 -5.81
C GLU A 46 -3.19 16.65 -4.46
N ASN A 47 -3.83 17.82 -4.37
CA ASN A 47 -4.55 18.26 -3.16
C ASN A 47 -3.71 18.21 -1.87
N GLY A 48 -2.41 18.51 -1.95
CA GLY A 48 -1.49 18.46 -0.82
C GLY A 48 -1.02 17.06 -0.42
N ILE A 49 -1.50 16.01 -1.08
CA ILE A 49 -1.08 14.62 -0.90
C ILE A 49 -0.01 14.29 -1.94
N ILE A 50 1.07 13.65 -1.50
CA ILE A 50 2.08 13.09 -2.41
C ILE A 50 1.77 11.61 -2.60
N LYS A 51 1.53 11.23 -3.86
CA LYS A 51 1.37 9.86 -4.31
C LYS A 51 2.65 9.41 -4.99
N LYS A 52 3.34 8.43 -4.41
CA LYS A 52 4.52 7.82 -5.02
C LYS A 52 4.21 6.40 -5.45
N GLN A 53 4.26 6.15 -6.75
CA GLN A 53 3.95 4.85 -7.36
C GLN A 53 5.24 4.18 -7.83
N TYR A 54 5.48 2.97 -7.35
CA TYR A 54 6.59 2.10 -7.71
C TYR A 54 6.04 0.99 -8.59
N GLU A 55 6.68 0.81 -9.74
CA GLU A 55 6.30 -0.20 -10.71
C GLU A 55 7.44 -1.19 -10.85
N PHE A 56 7.13 -2.47 -10.66
CA PHE A 56 8.12 -3.54 -10.70
C PHE A 56 8.01 -4.37 -11.98
N ARG A 57 7.06 -3.98 -12.85
CA ARG A 57 6.82 -4.60 -14.14
C ARG A 57 7.92 -4.20 -15.11
N LYS A 58 8.55 -5.21 -15.72
CA LYS A 58 9.38 -5.02 -16.90
C LYS A 58 8.45 -4.86 -18.10
N GLU A 59 8.55 -3.72 -18.78
CA GLU A 59 7.85 -3.53 -20.06
C GLU A 59 8.48 -4.45 -21.12
N LEU A 60 7.62 -4.99 -21.99
CA LEU A 60 8.06 -5.73 -23.16
C LEU A 60 8.58 -4.75 -24.20
N SER A 61 9.52 -5.20 -25.02
CA SER A 61 9.82 -4.49 -26.26
C SER A 61 8.59 -4.45 -27.16
N THR A 62 8.57 -3.52 -28.12
CA THR A 62 7.48 -3.40 -29.10
C THR A 62 7.20 -4.74 -29.80
N GLU A 63 8.25 -5.44 -30.23
CA GLU A 63 8.13 -6.74 -30.90
C GLU A 63 7.50 -7.81 -29.99
N GLU A 64 7.99 -7.91 -28.74
CA GLU A 64 7.44 -8.85 -27.76
C GLU A 64 5.97 -8.54 -27.41
N ALA A 65 5.59 -7.27 -27.36
CA ALA A 65 4.23 -6.84 -27.04
C ALA A 65 3.21 -7.23 -28.13
N PHE A 66 3.64 -7.39 -29.38
CA PHE A 66 2.79 -7.81 -30.50
C PHE A 66 2.82 -9.32 -30.77
N SER A 67 3.54 -10.10 -29.96
CA SER A 67 3.61 -11.56 -30.10
C SER A 67 2.39 -12.28 -29.48
N ASP A 68 2.03 -13.45 -30.01
CA ASP A 68 0.88 -14.25 -29.53
C ASP A 68 1.05 -14.70 -28.06
N ASP A 69 2.28 -14.74 -27.56
CA ASP A 69 2.66 -15.13 -26.21
C ASP A 69 3.04 -13.93 -25.31
N ALA A 70 2.77 -12.69 -25.75
CA ALA A 70 3.10 -11.46 -25.02
C ALA A 70 2.65 -11.49 -23.55
N GLU A 71 1.42 -11.95 -23.28
CA GLU A 71 0.88 -12.02 -21.92
C GLU A 71 1.75 -12.88 -20.98
N SER A 72 2.27 -13.99 -21.51
CA SER A 72 3.14 -14.90 -20.76
C SER A 72 4.53 -14.33 -20.53
N LYS A 73 5.00 -13.37 -21.33
CA LYS A 73 6.35 -12.80 -21.24
C LYS A 73 6.51 -11.72 -20.18
N TYR A 74 5.43 -11.06 -19.74
CA TYR A 74 5.51 -10.01 -18.72
C TYR A 74 5.98 -10.54 -17.37
N GLU A 75 6.89 -9.83 -16.70
CA GLU A 75 7.37 -10.11 -15.34
C GLU A 75 7.30 -8.89 -14.44
N PRO A 76 7.26 -9.12 -13.12
CA PRO A 76 6.03 -9.23 -12.34
C PRO A 76 5.13 -7.99 -12.49
N GLN A 77 3.83 -8.21 -12.61
CA GLN A 77 2.83 -7.13 -12.70
C GLN A 77 2.43 -6.65 -11.30
N PHE A 78 3.40 -6.04 -10.61
CA PHE A 78 3.30 -5.62 -9.22
C PHE A 78 3.55 -4.10 -9.10
N TYR A 79 2.70 -3.44 -8.33
CA TYR A 79 2.67 -1.99 -8.16
C TYR A 79 2.48 -1.65 -6.68
N LEU A 80 3.24 -0.69 -6.18
CA LEU A 80 3.07 -0.13 -4.84
C LEU A 80 2.77 1.35 -4.95
N THR A 81 1.78 1.81 -4.20
CA THR A 81 1.46 3.23 -4.11
C THR A 81 1.49 3.66 -2.66
N LEU A 82 2.41 4.57 -2.34
CA LEU A 82 2.50 5.22 -1.04
C LEU A 82 1.73 6.53 -1.10
N TYR A 83 0.84 6.74 -0.13
CA TYR A 83 0.13 7.98 0.07
C TYR A 83 0.73 8.66 1.29
N GLN A 84 1.56 9.68 1.05
CA GLN A 84 2.15 10.47 2.13
C GLN A 84 1.14 11.53 2.60
N PRO A 85 0.75 11.51 3.89
CA PRO A 85 -0.34 12.34 4.39
C PRO A 85 0.06 13.77 4.76
N PRO A 86 -0.92 14.46 5.36
CA PRO A 86 -0.74 15.17 6.62
C PRO A 86 -1.07 14.38 7.92
N CYS A 87 -1.73 13.19 7.94
CA CYS A 87 -1.45 12.02 8.84
C CYS A 87 -2.13 10.68 8.40
N THR A 88 -1.60 9.54 8.88
CA THR A 88 -1.89 8.11 8.53
C THR A 88 -1.44 7.69 7.12
N GLU A 89 -0.25 7.09 7.00
CA GLU A 89 0.20 6.57 5.70
C GLU A 89 -0.70 5.42 5.26
N ARG A 90 -1.30 5.61 4.08
CA ARG A 90 -1.97 4.54 3.37
C ARG A 90 -0.98 3.97 2.37
N VAL A 91 -0.85 2.65 2.35
CA VAL A 91 -0.09 1.95 1.31
C VAL A 91 -1.04 1.07 0.54
N LYS A 92 -1.09 1.26 -0.78
CA LYS A 92 -1.86 0.43 -1.68
C LYS A 92 -0.94 -0.50 -2.45
N ILE A 93 -1.07 -1.79 -2.17
CA ILE A 93 -0.39 -2.87 -2.90
C ILE A 93 -1.34 -3.34 -4.00
N TRP A 94 -0.90 -3.31 -5.24
CA TRP A 94 -1.72 -3.72 -6.38
C TRP A 94 -0.95 -4.68 -7.27
N PHE A 95 -1.57 -5.80 -7.61
CA PHE A 95 -0.91 -6.82 -8.41
C PHE A 95 -1.89 -7.67 -9.19
N TYR A 96 -1.41 -8.23 -10.29
CA TYR A 96 -2.19 -9.16 -11.10
C TYR A 96 -1.98 -10.59 -10.61
N LYS A 97 -2.90 -11.48 -10.96
CA LYS A 97 -2.68 -12.92 -10.88
C LYS A 97 -1.36 -13.26 -11.56
N ASP A 98 -0.64 -14.23 -10.98
CA ASP A 98 0.57 -14.74 -11.59
C ASP A 98 0.30 -15.27 -13.00
N ASN A 99 1.18 -14.91 -13.93
CA ASN A 99 1.25 -15.48 -15.26
C ASN A 99 2.41 -16.50 -15.28
N GLY A 100 2.52 -17.30 -16.33
CA GLY A 100 3.49 -18.40 -16.40
C GLY A 100 4.96 -18.01 -16.14
N ASN A 101 5.31 -16.73 -16.23
CA ASN A 101 6.67 -16.22 -16.09
C ASN A 101 6.99 -15.58 -14.73
N THR A 102 6.01 -15.38 -13.84
CA THR A 102 6.28 -14.89 -12.47
C THR A 102 6.71 -16.00 -11.50
N GLN A 103 6.89 -17.25 -11.95
CA GLN A 103 7.16 -18.41 -11.07
C GLN A 103 8.40 -18.26 -10.19
N LYS A 104 9.45 -17.55 -10.64
CA LYS A 104 10.66 -17.31 -9.83
C LYS A 104 10.42 -16.31 -8.69
N LEU A 105 9.54 -15.33 -8.91
CA LEU A 105 9.24 -14.27 -7.95
C LEU A 105 7.79 -13.82 -8.15
N SER A 106 6.86 -14.60 -7.58
CA SER A 106 5.44 -14.39 -7.80
C SER A 106 4.97 -13.02 -7.29
N ASN A 107 3.95 -12.49 -7.95
CA ASN A 107 3.27 -11.26 -7.53
C ASN A 107 2.75 -11.38 -6.10
N ALA A 108 2.27 -12.58 -5.72
CA ALA A 108 1.81 -12.87 -4.35
C ALA A 108 2.96 -12.84 -3.32
N VAL A 109 4.16 -13.31 -3.66
CA VAL A 109 5.34 -13.23 -2.78
C VAL A 109 5.76 -11.77 -2.60
N LEU A 110 5.82 -10.98 -3.68
CA LEU A 110 6.11 -9.55 -3.59
C LEU A 110 5.10 -8.81 -2.71
N ALA A 111 3.81 -9.12 -2.88
CA ALA A 111 2.76 -8.58 -2.02
C ALA A 111 2.90 -9.00 -0.56
N GLY A 112 3.29 -10.25 -0.30
CA GLY A 112 3.52 -10.77 1.05
C GLY A 112 4.66 -10.07 1.77
N ARG A 113 5.78 -9.80 1.08
CA ARG A 113 6.92 -9.05 1.63
C ARG A 113 6.55 -7.62 1.97
N ALA A 114 5.89 -6.93 1.02
CA ALA A 114 5.38 -5.58 1.26
C ALA A 114 4.44 -5.56 2.47
N PHE A 115 3.49 -6.50 2.52
CA PHE A 115 2.53 -6.62 3.61
C PHE A 115 3.22 -6.89 4.95
N LYS A 116 4.24 -7.75 4.97
CA LYS A 116 5.01 -8.09 6.19
C LYS A 116 5.73 -6.88 6.76
N TYR A 117 6.41 -6.09 5.94
CA TYR A 117 7.07 -4.88 6.41
C TYR A 117 6.08 -3.90 7.04
N LEU A 118 4.94 -3.69 6.37
CA LEU A 118 3.93 -2.71 6.78
C LEU A 118 3.14 -3.13 8.02
N SER A 119 2.71 -4.38 8.09
CA SER A 119 1.80 -4.87 9.14
C SER A 119 2.52 -5.61 10.26
N GLY A 120 3.77 -6.02 10.06
CA GLY A 120 4.48 -6.96 10.93
C GLY A 120 3.98 -8.40 10.84
N VAL A 121 3.02 -8.70 9.96
CA VAL A 121 2.45 -10.03 9.78
C VAL A 121 3.34 -10.87 8.88
N ASP A 122 3.72 -12.07 9.32
CA ASP A 122 4.60 -12.93 8.53
C ASP A 122 3.99 -13.37 7.18
N GLU A 123 4.85 -13.59 6.18
CA GLU A 123 4.49 -14.02 4.82
C GLU A 123 3.65 -15.31 4.82
N ALA A 124 3.88 -16.25 5.76
CA ALA A 124 3.07 -17.46 5.86
C ALA A 124 1.61 -17.15 6.28
N ILE A 125 1.42 -16.19 7.19
CA ILE A 125 0.09 -15.75 7.61
C ILE A 125 -0.59 -14.98 6.47
N PHE A 126 0.17 -14.13 5.75
CA PHE A 126 -0.30 -13.49 4.53
C PHE A 126 -0.78 -14.53 3.49
N GLY A 127 -0.01 -15.58 3.25
CA GLY A 127 -0.40 -16.67 2.34
C GLY A 127 -1.73 -17.33 2.76
N ASN A 128 -1.97 -17.50 4.06
CA ASN A 128 -3.24 -18.00 4.56
C ASN A 128 -4.40 -17.01 4.35
N LYS A 129 -4.15 -15.70 4.50
CA LYS A 129 -5.13 -14.65 4.17
C LYS A 129 -5.47 -14.67 2.67
N MET A 130 -4.47 -14.80 1.80
CA MET A 130 -4.66 -14.91 0.35
C MET A 130 -5.49 -16.15 -0.04
N LYS A 131 -5.28 -17.29 0.63
CA LYS A 131 -6.10 -18.49 0.42
C LYS A 131 -7.56 -18.24 0.80
N LYS A 132 -7.83 -17.64 1.95
CA LYS A 132 -9.20 -17.27 2.36
C LYS A 132 -9.82 -16.27 1.41
N PHE A 133 -9.03 -15.31 0.96
CA PHE A 133 -9.46 -14.27 0.03
C PHE A 133 -9.76 -14.82 -1.37
N SER A 134 -9.15 -15.94 -1.78
CA SER A 134 -9.35 -16.51 -3.13
C SER A 134 -10.80 -16.85 -3.48
N SER A 135 -11.66 -17.10 -2.48
CA SER A 135 -13.07 -17.44 -2.65
C SER A 135 -14.05 -16.26 -2.55
N VAL A 136 -13.55 -15.05 -2.30
CA VAL A 136 -14.38 -13.84 -2.12
C VAL A 136 -13.81 -12.65 -2.90
N ASN A 137 -14.63 -11.63 -3.14
CA ASN A 137 -14.19 -10.42 -3.84
C ASN A 137 -13.65 -9.33 -2.88
N SER A 138 -13.95 -9.44 -1.59
CA SER A 138 -13.49 -8.51 -0.56
C SER A 138 -13.22 -9.24 0.75
N PHE A 139 -12.15 -8.86 1.44
CA PHE A 139 -11.79 -9.39 2.76
C PHE A 139 -11.13 -8.29 3.59
N GLU A 140 -11.61 -8.08 4.80
CA GLU A 140 -11.02 -7.11 5.74
C GLU A 140 -10.27 -7.85 6.84
N SER A 141 -9.11 -7.32 7.22
CA SER A 141 -8.19 -7.89 8.20
C SER A 141 -7.76 -6.80 9.17
N ILE A 142 -7.82 -7.12 10.45
CA ILE A 142 -7.37 -6.25 11.53
C ILE A 142 -6.16 -6.92 12.17
N ASP A 143 -5.01 -6.26 12.10
CA ASP A 143 -3.76 -6.72 12.69
C ASP A 143 -3.30 -5.75 13.79
N SER A 144 -2.29 -6.13 14.57
CA SER A 144 -1.86 -5.33 15.73
C SER A 144 -1.35 -3.93 15.36
N LYS A 145 -0.71 -3.80 14.18
CA LYS A 145 -0.09 -2.56 13.70
C LYS A 145 -0.79 -1.90 12.52
N SER A 146 -1.76 -2.58 11.91
CA SER A 146 -2.41 -2.08 10.70
C SER A 146 -3.79 -2.68 10.49
N ASP A 147 -4.66 -1.92 9.86
CA ASP A 147 -5.89 -2.44 9.26
C ASP A 147 -5.69 -2.63 7.77
N SER A 148 -6.33 -3.64 7.19
CA SER A 148 -6.11 -3.99 5.78
C SER A 148 -7.38 -4.42 5.07
N LYS A 149 -7.55 -3.94 3.84
CA LYS A 149 -8.69 -4.29 2.97
C LYS A 149 -8.19 -4.88 1.66
N PHE A 150 -8.55 -6.14 1.44
CA PHE A 150 -8.24 -6.92 0.25
C PHE A 150 -9.43 -6.85 -0.72
N LEU A 151 -9.18 -6.53 -1.99
CA LEU A 151 -10.19 -6.38 -3.03
C LEU A 151 -9.75 -7.07 -4.32
N LYS A 152 -10.64 -7.85 -4.94
CA LYS A 152 -10.38 -8.61 -6.17
C LYS A 152 -11.42 -8.28 -7.23
N VAL A 153 -10.95 -7.96 -8.43
CA VAL A 153 -11.79 -7.73 -9.61
C VAL A 153 -11.15 -8.43 -10.81
N GLY A 154 -11.74 -9.54 -11.27
CA GLY A 154 -11.11 -10.38 -12.30
C GLY A 154 -9.76 -10.93 -11.79
N ASP A 155 -8.69 -10.71 -12.56
CA ASP A 155 -7.32 -11.13 -12.24
C ASP A 155 -6.53 -10.05 -11.47
N ILE A 156 -7.20 -9.01 -11.00
CA ILE A 156 -6.57 -7.89 -10.31
C ILE A 156 -6.81 -8.01 -8.81
N TYR A 157 -5.75 -7.88 -8.01
CA TYR A 157 -5.74 -7.88 -6.56
C TYR A 157 -5.27 -6.53 -6.03
N SER A 158 -5.97 -5.99 -5.04
CA SER A 158 -5.61 -4.77 -4.33
C SER A 158 -5.63 -5.01 -2.83
N ILE A 159 -4.65 -4.45 -2.12
CA ILE A 159 -4.60 -4.46 -0.66
C ILE A 159 -4.34 -3.03 -0.21
N ASP A 160 -5.34 -2.42 0.41
CA ASP A 160 -5.19 -1.15 1.09
C ASP A 160 -4.74 -1.44 2.52
N VAL A 161 -3.55 -0.99 2.89
CA VAL A 161 -3.00 -1.08 4.24
C VAL A 161 -3.06 0.31 4.88
N PHE A 162 -3.68 0.38 6.06
CA PHE A 162 -3.81 1.57 6.88
C PHE A 162 -2.94 1.38 8.11
N LEU A 163 -1.83 2.12 8.20
CA LEU A 163 -0.90 2.04 9.32
C LEU A 163 -1.49 2.78 10.55
N ARG A 164 -1.32 2.22 11.74
CA ARG A 164 -1.80 2.83 13.01
C ARG A 164 -0.70 3.59 13.72
#